data_AF-A0A7V3WL10-F1
#
_entry.id   AF-A0A7V3WL10-F1
#
_cell.length_a   1.000
_cell.length_b   1.000
_cell.length_c   1.000
_cell.angle_alpha   90.00
_cell.angle_beta   90.00
_cell.angle_gamma   90.00
#
_symmetry.space_group_name_H-M   'P 1'
#
loop_
_entity.id
_entity.type
_entity.pdbx_description
1 polymer ?
#
loop_
_entity_poly.entity_id
_entity_poly.type
_entity_poly.pdbx_seq_one_letter_code
_entity_poly.pdbx_strand_id
1 'polypeptide(L)' 'MFCQQCGFELSDSAKFCSSCGNMIVCNSNSSISQSTYNSNAISQNKQTGII' A
#
# COMPACT_ATOMS: atom_id res chain seq x y z
N MET A 1 13.44 1.77 -10.78
CA MET A 1 13.85 1.38 -9.39
C MET A 1 13.13 0.10 -8.95
N PHE A 2 13.55 -0.61 -7.89
CA PHE A 2 12.85 -1.82 -7.42
C PHE A 2 12.24 -1.64 -6.02
N CYS A 3 11.11 -2.30 -5.77
CA CYS A 3 10.44 -2.30 -4.47
C CYS A 3 11.29 -3.05 -3.44
N GLN A 4 11.64 -2.40 -2.34
CA GLN A 4 12.43 -3.04 -1.27
C GLN A 4 11.64 -4.08 -0.44
N GLN A 5 10.33 -4.17 -0.62
CA GLN A 5 9.49 -5.15 0.10
C GLN A 5 9.24 -6.42 -0.70
N CYS A 6 9.03 -6.32 -2.01
CA CYS A 6 8.70 -7.48 -2.85
C CYS A 6 9.63 -7.68 -4.06
N GLY A 7 10.56 -6.76 -4.32
CA GLY A 7 11.46 -6.82 -5.47
C GLY A 7 10.84 -6.44 -6.82
N PHE A 8 9.57 -6.01 -6.85
CA PHE A 8 8.91 -5.62 -8.11
C PHE A 8 9.53 -4.36 -8.73
N GLU A 9 9.56 -4.30 -10.05
CA GLU A 9 10.09 -3.14 -10.77
C GLU A 9 9.10 -1.96 -10.73
N LEU A 10 9.59 -0.82 -10.26
CA LEU A 10 8.82 0.40 -10.04
C LEU A 10 9.32 1.50 -10.96
N SER A 11 8.38 2.23 -11.55
CA SER A 11 8.66 3.46 -12.29
C SER A 11 9.19 4.54 -11.36
N ASP A 12 10.06 5.42 -11.84
CA ASP A 12 10.75 6.43 -11.01
C ASP A 12 9.82 7.48 -10.38
N SER A 13 8.59 7.61 -10.89
CA SER A 13 7.55 8.47 -10.31
C SER A 13 6.51 7.72 -9.45
N ALA A 14 6.67 6.41 -9.25
CA ALA A 14 5.72 5.60 -8.50
C ALA A 14 5.70 5.99 -7.02
N LYS A 15 4.52 6.35 -6.51
CA LYS A 15 4.28 6.66 -5.09
C LYS A 15 3.92 5.42 -4.26
N PHE A 16 3.49 4.34 -4.93
CA PHE A 16 3.09 3.07 -4.32
C PHE A 16 3.54 1.91 -5.22
N CYS A 17 3.75 0.74 -4.63
CA CYS A 17 4.05 -0.48 -5.36
C CYS A 17 2.77 -1.09 -5.93
N SER A 18 2.65 -1.17 -7.25
CA SER A 18 1.49 -1.80 -7.92
C SER A 18 1.37 -3.31 -7.65
N SER A 19 2.46 -3.95 -7.22
CA SER A 19 2.49 -5.39 -6.95
C SER A 19 2.12 -5.74 -5.51
N CYS A 20 2.60 -4.99 -4.50
CA CYS A 20 2.37 -5.31 -3.09
C CYS A 20 1.61 -4.23 -2.31
N GLY A 21 1.34 -3.07 -2.92
CA GLY A 21 0.63 -1.95 -2.30
C GLY A 21 1.49 -1.09 -1.36
N ASN A 22 2.76 -1.43 -1.12
CA ASN A 22 3.61 -0.67 -0.21
C ASN A 22 3.92 0.73 -0.75
N MET A 23 3.83 1.76 0.09
CA MET A 23 4.16 3.13 -0.29
C MET A 23 5.67 3.29 -0.55
N ILE A 24 6.03 4.06 -1.57
CA ILE A 24 7.40 4.34 -1.97
C ILE A 24 7.65 5.81 -1.61
N VAL A 25 8.27 6.02 -0.44
CA VAL A 25 8.48 7.36 0.13
C VAL A 25 9.57 8.10 -0.64
N CYS A 26 9.19 9.16 -1.36
CA CYS A 26 10.13 10.14 -1.92
C CYS A 26 10.12 11.37 -0.99
N ASN A 27 11.10 11.49 -0.10
CA ASN A 27 11.08 12.42 1.04
C ASN A 27 11.30 13.90 0.66
N SER A 28 10.49 14.80 1.23
CA SER A 28 10.87 16.17 1.61
C SER A 28 10.04 16.61 2.82
N ASN A 29 10.52 16.27 4.04
CA ASN A 29 10.29 16.86 5.38
C ASN A 29 8.92 17.56 5.66
N SER A 30 8.13 17.28 6.70
CA SER A 30 8.25 16.49 7.93
C SER A 30 6.85 16.43 8.60
N SER A 31 6.57 15.37 9.38
CA SER A 31 5.51 15.31 10.41
C SER A 31 4.02 15.28 10.00
N ILE A 32 3.57 14.31 9.21
CA ILE A 32 2.22 13.73 9.38
C ILE A 32 2.30 12.22 9.13
N SER A 33 2.18 11.47 10.22
CA SER A 33 1.58 10.14 10.30
C SER A 33 1.77 9.20 9.11
N GLN A 34 2.82 8.39 9.18
CA GLN A 34 2.92 7.13 8.45
C GLN A 34 1.87 6.13 8.99
N SER A 35 0.59 6.45 8.82
CA SER A 35 -0.57 5.65 9.27
C SER A 35 -1.83 5.87 8.42
N THR A 36 -1.70 6.36 7.18
CA THR A 36 -2.86 6.54 6.27
C THR A 36 -2.60 6.12 4.83
N TYR A 37 -1.96 4.97 4.60
CA TYR A 37 -2.52 4.13 3.54
C TYR A 37 -3.71 3.42 4.16
N ASN A 38 -4.88 4.04 4.01
CA ASN A 38 -6.14 3.40 4.32
C ASN A 38 -6.30 2.25 3.31
N SER A 39 -5.86 1.06 3.70
CA SER A 39 -6.42 -0.17 3.15
C SER A 39 -7.89 -0.20 3.52
N ASN A 40 -8.73 0.50 2.76
CA ASN A 40 -10.11 0.08 2.54
C ASN A 40 -10.05 -1.23 1.75
N ALA A 41 -9.52 -2.27 2.37
CA ALA A 41 -9.83 -3.63 2.03
C ALA A 41 -11.31 -3.79 2.38
N ILE A 42 -12.19 -3.43 1.46
CA ILE A 42 -13.58 -3.83 1.51
C ILE A 42 -13.58 -5.35 1.36
N SER A 43 -13.48 -6.06 2.47
CA SER A 43 -13.61 -7.51 2.57
C SER A 43 -14.09 -7.88 3.97
N GLN A 44 -15.22 -7.30 4.38
CA GLN A 44 -15.97 -7.79 5.53
C GLN A 44 -17.47 -7.84 5.20
N ASN A 45 -17.83 -8.61 4.17
CA ASN A 45 -19.07 -9.37 4.28
C ASN A 45 -18.78 -10.84 3.95
N LYS A 46 -18.26 -11.53 4.97
CA LYS A 46 -18.17 -12.99 4.99
C LYS A 46 -19.01 -13.48 6.15
N GLN A 47 -20.33 -13.37 6.05
CA GLN A 47 -21.23 -14.25 6.78
C GLN A 47 -22.19 -14.90 5.79
N THR A 48 -21.65 -15.94 5.17
CA THR A 48 -22.37 -17.05 4.58
C THR A 48 -23.20 -17.74 5.67
N GLY A 49 -24.42 -18.14 5.34
CA GLY A 49 -25.51 -18.44 6.29
C GLY A 49 -25.38 -19.64 7.23
N ILE A 50 -26.34 -19.68 8.16
CA ILE A 50 -26.76 -20.72 9.12
C ILE A 50 -27.91 -20.05 9.91
N ILE A 51 -29.15 -20.51 10.06
CA ILE A 51 -29.90 -21.76 9.84
C ILE A 51 -31.34 -21.42 9.45
#